data_AF-A0AAU9TVI4-F1
#
_entry.id   AF-A0AAU9TVI4-F1
#
_cell.length_a   1.000
_cell.length_b   1.000
_cell.length_c   1.000
_cell.angle_alpha   90.00
_cell.angle_beta   90.00
_cell.angle_gamma   90.00
#
_symmetry.space_group_name_H-M   'P 1'
#
loop_
_entity.id
_entity.type
_entity.pdbx_description
1 polymer ?
#
loop_
_entity_poly.entity_id
_entity_poly.type
_entity_poly.pdbx_seq_one_letter_code
_entity_poly.pdbx_strand_id
1 'polypeptide(L)'
;MEIISRAYNTVFYERADPRVSDWLLMASPKPLAIIIVSYLILIKFLLPKYMRNRKAYELRSVIKWYNVLQIISNTVITWGIMTSGWTTTYHFGCMLPDYSMNPEALRMLRFLWWTLIIKLIELLETTFFFLRKKEKQASFLHIYHHVSTLIIIWSGVKYVGEIANEQAGFLMYGDHHRIAAVPVGRNEDEQGGS
;
A
#
# COMPACT_ATOMS: atom_id res chain seq x y z
N MET A 1 -26.05 -16.25 -18.89
CA MET A 1 -25.89 -15.35 -17.72
C MET A 1 -25.65 -16.11 -16.41
N GLU A 2 -26.26 -17.27 -16.18
CA GLU A 2 -26.08 -18.02 -14.91
C GLU A 2 -24.64 -18.40 -14.59
N ILE A 3 -23.84 -18.85 -15.57
CA ILE A 3 -22.44 -19.27 -15.35
C ILE A 3 -21.61 -18.11 -14.79
N ILE A 4 -21.78 -16.91 -15.35
CA ILE A 4 -21.05 -15.70 -14.93
C ILE A 4 -21.50 -15.29 -13.52
N SER A 5 -22.81 -15.36 -13.23
CA SER A 5 -23.33 -15.03 -11.90
C SER A 5 -22.85 -16.03 -10.84
N ARG A 6 -22.80 -17.33 -11.16
CA ARG A 6 -22.27 -18.35 -10.25
C ARG A 6 -20.79 -18.16 -10.01
N ALA A 7 -19.99 -17.98 -11.06
CA ALA A 7 -18.56 -17.71 -10.92
C ALA A 7 -18.29 -16.44 -10.09
N TYR A 8 -19.07 -15.38 -10.31
CA TYR A 8 -18.99 -14.16 -9.51
C TYR A 8 -19.31 -14.41 -8.03
N ASN A 9 -20.39 -15.15 -7.75
CA ASN A 9 -20.79 -15.44 -6.38
C ASN A 9 -19.77 -16.32 -5.65
N THR A 10 -19.27 -17.35 -6.32
CA THR A 10 -18.24 -18.24 -5.77
C THR A 10 -16.95 -17.50 -5.46
N VAL A 11 -16.49 -16.66 -6.38
CA VAL A 11 -15.23 -15.92 -6.19
C VAL A 11 -15.38 -14.88 -5.08
N PHE A 12 -16.41 -14.03 -5.11
CA PHE A 12 -16.43 -12.84 -4.24
C PHE A 12 -17.16 -13.03 -2.91
N TYR A 13 -17.95 -14.09 -2.75
CA TYR A 13 -18.75 -14.33 -1.54
C TYR A 13 -18.49 -15.70 -0.92
N GLU A 14 -18.49 -16.79 -1.69
CA GLU A 14 -18.34 -18.14 -1.11
C GLU A 14 -16.90 -18.42 -0.66
N ARG A 15 -15.90 -17.89 -1.37
CA ARG A 15 -14.47 -18.03 -1.02
C ARG A 15 -13.95 -16.90 -0.14
N ALA A 16 -14.77 -15.92 0.20
CA ALA A 16 -14.36 -14.78 0.99
C ALA A 16 -14.25 -15.15 2.48
N ASP A 17 -13.31 -14.52 3.17
CA ASP A 17 -13.20 -14.65 4.62
C ASP A 17 -14.43 -13.96 5.28
N PRO A 18 -15.28 -14.71 6.02
CA PRO A 18 -16.47 -14.14 6.63
C PRO A 18 -16.14 -13.09 7.70
N ARG A 19 -14.94 -13.14 8.31
CA ARG A 19 -14.51 -12.26 9.41
C ARG A 19 -14.39 -10.79 8.98
N VAL A 20 -14.21 -10.53 7.69
CA VAL A 20 -14.06 -9.16 7.14
C VAL A 20 -15.28 -8.67 6.38
N SER A 21 -16.34 -9.48 6.28
CA SER A 21 -17.49 -9.19 5.42
C SER A 21 -18.14 -7.81 5.68
N ASP A 22 -18.21 -7.40 6.94
CA ASP A 22 -18.80 -6.12 7.37
C ASP A 22 -17.82 -4.94 7.36
N TRP A 23 -16.55 -5.16 7.01
CA TRP A 23 -15.54 -4.10 7.04
C TRP A 23 -15.65 -3.19 5.81
N LEU A 24 -15.21 -1.94 5.97
CA LEU A 24 -15.23 -0.97 4.87
C LEU A 24 -14.48 -1.52 3.66
N LEU A 25 -15.09 -1.39 2.47
CA LEU A 25 -14.59 -1.90 1.17
C LEU A 25 -14.50 -3.42 1.03
N MET A 26 -14.88 -4.21 2.05
CA MET A 26 -14.78 -5.68 1.99
C MET A 26 -16.10 -6.36 1.60
N ALA A 27 -17.24 -5.72 1.79
CA ALA A 27 -18.56 -6.30 1.47
C ALA A 27 -18.70 -6.72 0.00
N SER A 28 -18.12 -5.96 -0.93
CA SER A 28 -18.09 -6.32 -2.35
C SER A 28 -16.86 -5.72 -3.05
N PRO A 29 -16.45 -6.25 -4.22
CA PRO A 29 -15.36 -5.65 -5.01
C PRO A 29 -15.74 -4.31 -5.67
N LYS A 30 -17.04 -3.97 -5.72
CA LYS A 30 -17.55 -2.82 -6.51
C LYS A 30 -17.02 -1.48 -6.00
N PRO A 31 -17.03 -1.16 -4.67
CA PRO A 31 -16.45 0.07 -4.14
C PRO A 31 -14.99 0.26 -4.53
N LEU A 32 -14.17 -0.79 -4.42
CA LEU A 32 -12.76 -0.72 -4.82
C LEU A 32 -12.61 -0.43 -6.32
N ALA A 33 -13.37 -1.14 -7.16
CA ALA A 33 -13.35 -0.92 -8.61
C ALA A 33 -13.74 0.52 -8.98
N ILE A 34 -14.76 1.08 -8.32
CA ILE A 34 -15.18 2.48 -8.51
C ILE A 34 -14.04 3.44 -8.11
N ILE A 35 -13.38 3.21 -6.98
CA ILE A 35 -12.23 4.02 -6.55
C ILE A 35 -11.09 3.96 -7.57
N ILE A 36 -10.71 2.77 -8.04
CA ILE A 36 -9.63 2.62 -9.03
C ILE A 36 -9.99 3.31 -10.35
N VAL A 37 -11.19 3.12 -10.86
CA VAL A 37 -11.63 3.73 -12.12
C VAL A 37 -11.67 5.25 -12.00
N SER A 38 -12.26 5.78 -10.91
CA SER A 38 -12.32 7.22 -10.65
C SER A 38 -10.93 7.83 -10.50
N TYR A 39 -10.02 7.15 -9.80
CA TYR A 39 -8.61 7.53 -9.68
C TYR A 39 -7.92 7.62 -11.04
N LEU A 40 -8.07 6.60 -11.89
CA LEU A 40 -7.48 6.60 -13.23
C LEU A 40 -8.05 7.72 -14.11
N ILE A 41 -9.35 7.98 -14.02
CA ILE A 41 -10.01 9.09 -14.73
C ILE A 41 -9.46 10.44 -14.24
N LEU A 42 -9.30 10.58 -12.92
CA LEU A 42 -8.77 11.78 -12.29
C LEU A 42 -7.37 12.10 -12.83
N ILE A 43 -6.43 11.15 -12.71
CA ILE A 43 -5.01 11.39 -13.05
C ILE A 43 -4.77 11.47 -14.56
N LYS A 44 -5.49 10.70 -15.39
CA LYS A 44 -5.23 10.66 -16.85
C LYS A 44 -5.92 11.76 -17.61
N PHE A 45 -7.08 12.23 -17.14
CA PHE A 45 -7.93 13.15 -17.90
C PHE A 45 -8.25 14.44 -17.16
N LEU A 46 -8.84 14.36 -15.97
CA LEU A 46 -9.35 15.56 -15.28
C LEU A 46 -8.22 16.47 -14.80
N LEU A 47 -7.22 15.91 -14.11
CA LEU A 47 -6.15 16.66 -13.48
C LEU A 47 -5.21 17.32 -14.50
N PRO A 48 -4.76 16.63 -15.58
CA PRO A 48 -3.98 17.26 -16.65
C PRO A 48 -4.75 18.38 -17.35
N LYS A 49 -6.06 18.17 -17.61
CA LYS A 49 -6.92 19.20 -18.22
C LYS A 49 -7.08 20.41 -17.31
N TYR A 50 -7.27 20.18 -16.01
CA TYR A 50 -7.40 21.23 -15.00
C TYR A 50 -6.11 22.06 -14.83
N MET A 51 -4.94 21.40 -14.88
CA MET A 51 -3.63 22.02 -14.67
C MET A 51 -3.03 22.68 -15.92
N ARG A 52 -3.61 22.47 -17.12
CA ARG A 52 -3.10 23.01 -18.39
C ARG A 52 -2.85 24.52 -18.33
N ASN A 53 -3.82 25.29 -17.83
CA ASN A 53 -3.77 26.75 -17.79
C ASN A 53 -3.43 27.33 -16.40
N ARG A 54 -2.97 26.51 -15.46
CA ARG A 54 -2.65 26.92 -14.08
C ARG A 54 -1.15 26.85 -13.81
N LYS A 55 -0.66 27.69 -12.90
CA LYS A 55 0.72 27.56 -12.37
C LYS A 55 0.79 26.38 -11.41
N ALA A 56 1.99 25.85 -11.19
CA ALA A 56 2.22 24.80 -10.21
C ALA A 56 1.86 25.31 -8.80
N TYR A 57 1.21 24.47 -8.00
CA TYR A 57 0.87 24.79 -6.61
C TYR A 57 2.08 24.57 -5.68
N GLU A 58 2.33 25.50 -4.76
CA GLU A 58 3.32 25.34 -3.68
C GLU A 58 2.74 24.54 -2.51
N LEU A 59 2.81 23.20 -2.62
CA LEU A 59 2.25 22.27 -1.64
C LEU A 59 3.29 21.72 -0.64
N ARG A 60 4.41 22.44 -0.41
CA ARG A 60 5.52 21.92 0.42
C ARG A 60 5.10 21.51 1.82
N SER A 61 4.32 22.34 2.50
CA SER A 61 3.86 22.06 3.87
C SER A 61 2.91 20.86 3.90
N VAL A 62 1.97 20.80 2.96
CA VAL A 62 1.01 19.69 2.83
C VAL A 62 1.73 18.37 2.61
N ILE A 63 2.69 18.33 1.69
CA ILE A 63 3.47 17.12 1.40
C ILE A 63 4.35 16.72 2.58
N LYS A 64 4.95 17.68 3.28
CA LYS A 64 5.75 17.40 4.48
C LYS A 64 4.91 16.66 5.53
N TRP A 65 3.74 17.19 5.86
CA TRP A 65 2.86 16.57 6.85
C TRP A 65 2.27 15.24 6.37
N TYR A 66 1.89 15.14 5.09
CA TYR A 66 1.47 13.89 4.47
C TYR A 66 2.54 12.79 4.63
N ASN A 67 3.80 13.11 4.31
CA ASN A 67 4.91 12.14 4.43
C ASN A 67 5.16 11.74 5.89
N VAL A 68 5.09 12.68 6.84
CA VAL A 68 5.23 12.38 8.27
C VAL A 68 4.12 11.44 8.75
N LEU A 69 2.87 11.69 8.37
CA LEU A 69 1.74 10.83 8.70
C LEU A 69 1.88 9.44 8.07
N GLN A 70 2.34 9.36 6.83
CA GLN A 70 2.63 8.10 6.15
C GLN A 70 3.71 7.29 6.87
N ILE A 71 4.82 7.92 7.28
CA ILE A 71 5.89 7.25 8.02
C ILE A 71 5.34 6.67 9.33
N ILE A 72 4.65 7.49 10.14
CA ILE A 72 4.10 7.05 11.43
C ILE A 72 3.11 5.89 11.22
N SER A 73 2.20 6.04 10.27
CA SER A 73 1.15 5.04 10.02
C SER A 73 1.75 3.71 9.55
N ASN A 74 2.72 3.74 8.62
CA ASN A 74 3.41 2.53 8.17
C ASN A 74 4.23 1.89 9.29
N THR A 75 4.91 2.66 10.13
CA THR A 75 5.64 2.12 11.29
C THR A 75 4.70 1.38 12.25
N VAL A 76 3.54 1.97 12.56
CA VAL A 76 2.54 1.34 13.44
C VAL A 76 2.00 0.05 12.85
N ILE A 77 1.67 0.04 11.56
CA ILE A 77 1.18 -1.16 10.87
C ILE A 77 2.24 -2.25 10.83
N THR A 78 3.47 -1.92 10.44
CA THR A 78 4.58 -2.88 10.38
C THR A 78 4.81 -3.52 11.75
N TRP A 79 4.84 -2.72 12.81
CA TRP A 79 4.96 -3.22 14.19
C TRP A 79 3.77 -4.13 14.56
N GLY A 80 2.56 -3.74 14.17
CA GLY A 80 1.35 -4.53 14.38
C GLY A 80 1.36 -5.89 13.68
N ILE A 81 1.76 -5.93 12.41
CA ILE A 81 1.90 -7.15 11.62
C ILE A 81 2.99 -8.04 12.23
N MET A 82 4.15 -7.47 12.55
CA MET A 82 5.26 -8.21 13.15
C MET A 82 4.85 -8.92 14.45
N THR A 83 4.18 -8.18 15.33
CA THR A 83 3.76 -8.72 16.63
C THR A 83 2.57 -9.68 16.55
N SER A 84 1.85 -9.73 15.42
CA SER A 84 0.67 -10.57 15.21
C SER A 84 0.95 -11.97 14.68
N GLY A 85 2.22 -12.35 14.52
CA GLY A 85 2.61 -13.72 14.20
C GLY A 85 4.10 -13.87 13.96
N TRP A 86 4.75 -12.93 13.27
CA TRP A 86 6.17 -13.02 12.90
C TRP A 86 7.14 -13.12 14.08
N THR A 87 6.78 -12.54 15.23
CA THR A 87 7.59 -12.62 16.45
C THR A 87 7.11 -13.66 17.45
N THR A 88 5.99 -14.34 17.19
CA THR A 88 5.35 -15.24 18.17
C THR A 88 5.22 -16.67 17.64
N THR A 89 4.55 -16.85 16.50
CA THR A 89 4.08 -18.15 16.01
C THR A 89 4.55 -18.49 14.60
N TYR A 90 4.99 -17.50 13.81
CA TYR A 90 5.51 -17.72 12.48
C TYR A 90 7.01 -18.05 12.48
N HIS A 91 7.39 -18.94 11.58
CA HIS A 91 8.73 -19.43 11.30
C HIS A 91 9.02 -19.18 9.82
N PHE A 92 10.29 -19.07 9.46
CA PHE A 92 10.71 -18.93 8.06
C PHE A 92 10.34 -20.20 7.28
N GLY A 93 9.23 -20.17 6.55
CA GLY A 93 8.67 -21.28 5.78
C GLY A 93 7.29 -20.96 5.21
N CYS A 94 6.69 -21.90 4.47
CA CYS A 94 5.31 -21.76 4.00
C CYS A 94 4.37 -22.13 5.15
N MET A 95 3.65 -21.12 5.68
CA MET A 95 2.58 -21.33 6.64
C MET A 95 1.23 -21.16 5.98
N LEU A 96 0.28 -21.96 6.45
CA LEU A 96 -1.11 -21.83 6.05
C LEU A 96 -1.76 -20.69 6.85
N PRO A 97 -2.63 -19.88 6.23
CA PRO A 97 -3.35 -18.83 6.93
C PRO A 97 -4.23 -19.39 8.04
N ASP A 98 -4.22 -18.73 9.20
CA ASP A 98 -5.11 -19.06 10.32
C ASP A 98 -6.47 -18.38 10.14
N TYR A 99 -7.49 -19.19 9.83
CA TYR A 99 -8.90 -18.76 9.70
C TYR A 99 -9.69 -18.82 11.01
N SER A 100 -9.04 -19.13 12.13
CA SER A 100 -9.68 -19.17 13.43
C SER A 100 -10.09 -17.79 13.96
N MET A 101 -10.89 -17.77 15.02
CA MET A 101 -11.25 -16.56 15.75
C MET A 101 -10.22 -16.19 16.84
N ASN A 102 -9.00 -16.71 16.73
CA ASN A 102 -7.92 -16.40 17.68
C ASN A 102 -7.60 -14.90 17.66
N PRO A 103 -7.27 -14.31 18.82
CA PRO A 103 -7.01 -12.88 18.93
C PRO A 103 -5.81 -12.43 18.08
N GLU A 104 -4.79 -13.28 17.90
CA GLU A 104 -3.64 -12.98 17.05
C GLU A 104 -4.01 -12.92 15.56
N ALA A 105 -4.73 -13.92 15.05
CA ALA A 105 -5.20 -13.97 13.67
C ALA A 105 -6.13 -12.79 13.33
N LEU A 106 -7.04 -12.44 14.23
CA LEU A 106 -7.91 -11.27 14.07
C LEU A 106 -7.12 -9.96 14.12
N ARG A 107 -6.09 -9.87 14.96
CA ARG A 107 -5.20 -8.70 15.02
C ARG A 107 -4.40 -8.54 13.73
N MET A 108 -3.84 -9.62 13.19
CA MET A 108 -3.18 -9.63 11.88
C MET A 108 -4.13 -9.09 10.81
N LEU A 109 -5.33 -9.67 10.70
CA LEU A 109 -6.33 -9.30 9.71
C LEU A 109 -6.73 -7.80 9.80
N ARG A 110 -6.86 -7.27 11.02
CA ARG A 110 -7.10 -5.83 11.25
C ARG A 110 -5.97 -4.95 10.74
N PHE A 111 -4.72 -5.32 10.99
CA PHE A 111 -3.57 -4.56 10.48
C PHE A 111 -3.50 -4.63 8.95
N LEU A 112 -3.83 -5.76 8.34
CA LEU A 112 -3.90 -5.86 6.88
C LEU A 112 -4.99 -4.99 6.27
N TRP A 113 -6.15 -4.90 6.93
CA TRP A 113 -7.19 -3.96 6.53
C TRP A 113 -6.74 -2.51 6.70
N TRP A 114 -6.01 -2.17 7.77
CA TRP A 114 -5.39 -0.84 7.87
C TRP A 114 -4.38 -0.57 6.76
N THR A 115 -3.62 -1.58 6.31
CA THR A 115 -2.73 -1.47 5.16
C THR A 115 -3.50 -1.10 3.90
N LEU A 116 -4.69 -1.70 3.69
CA LEU A 116 -5.56 -1.31 2.58
C LEU A 116 -5.93 0.17 2.64
N ILE A 117 -6.28 0.68 3.83
CA ILE A 117 -6.62 2.10 4.01
C ILE A 117 -5.42 3.00 3.72
N ILE A 118 -4.22 2.65 4.17
CA ILE A 118 -3.00 3.39 3.83
C ILE A 118 -2.75 3.37 2.32
N LYS A 119 -2.91 2.22 1.64
CA LYS A 119 -2.75 2.12 0.18
C LYS A 119 -3.74 2.99 -0.59
N LEU A 120 -4.94 3.20 -0.06
CA LEU A 120 -5.89 4.16 -0.64
C LEU A 120 -5.41 5.61 -0.47
N ILE A 121 -4.85 5.94 0.68
CA ILE A 121 -4.27 7.27 0.95
C ILE A 121 -3.04 7.52 0.06
N GLU A 122 -2.22 6.49 -0.21
CA GLU A 122 -1.08 6.57 -1.12
C GLU A 122 -1.47 7.01 -2.55
N LEU A 123 -2.69 6.73 -3.00
CA LEU A 123 -3.17 7.20 -4.30
C LEU A 123 -3.14 8.75 -4.42
N LEU A 124 -3.23 9.47 -3.29
CA LEU A 124 -3.18 10.94 -3.28
C LEU A 124 -1.80 11.48 -3.67
N GLU A 125 -0.74 10.70 -3.54
CA GLU A 125 0.63 11.13 -3.88
C GLU A 125 0.73 11.53 -5.36
N THR A 126 0.13 10.75 -6.25
CA THR A 126 0.07 11.09 -7.68
C THR A 126 -0.68 12.39 -7.94
N THR A 127 -1.74 12.67 -7.17
CA THR A 127 -2.48 13.93 -7.28
C THR A 127 -1.57 15.11 -6.96
N PHE A 128 -0.72 14.99 -5.94
CA PHE A 128 0.27 16.03 -5.61
C PHE A 128 1.32 16.22 -6.72
N PHE A 129 1.74 15.16 -7.41
CA PHE A 129 2.68 15.27 -8.54
C PHE A 129 2.09 16.08 -9.70
N PHE A 130 0.84 15.82 -10.06
CA PHE A 130 0.15 16.59 -11.11
C PHE A 130 -0.09 18.05 -10.69
N LEU A 131 -0.55 18.30 -9.44
CA LEU A 131 -0.75 19.66 -8.94
C LEU A 131 0.54 20.50 -8.89
N ARG A 132 1.71 19.85 -8.76
CA ARG A 132 3.02 20.50 -8.78
C ARG A 132 3.65 20.59 -10.17
N LYS A 133 2.96 20.11 -11.22
CA LYS A 133 3.52 19.95 -12.58
C LYS A 133 4.82 19.13 -12.60
N LYS A 134 4.89 18.10 -11.75
CA LYS A 134 5.99 17.13 -11.66
C LYS A 134 5.56 15.78 -12.21
N GLU A 135 4.86 15.78 -13.34
CA GLU A 135 4.26 14.59 -13.95
C GLU A 135 5.29 13.50 -14.30
N LYS A 136 6.56 13.87 -14.53
CA LYS A 136 7.66 12.91 -14.71
C LYS A 136 7.86 11.96 -13.52
N GLN A 137 7.45 12.36 -12.31
CA GLN A 137 7.50 11.52 -11.11
C GLN A 137 6.36 10.48 -11.09
N ALA A 138 5.19 10.82 -11.67
CA ALA A 138 4.04 9.93 -11.82
C ALA A 138 4.15 9.09 -13.10
N SER A 139 5.22 8.31 -13.23
CA SER A 139 5.43 7.45 -14.40
C SER A 139 4.34 6.37 -14.52
N PHE A 140 4.24 5.74 -15.69
CA PHE A 140 3.37 4.59 -15.89
C PHE A 140 3.60 3.50 -14.83
N LEU A 141 4.88 3.22 -14.53
CA LEU A 141 5.25 2.21 -13.54
C LEU A 141 4.77 2.56 -12.14
N HIS A 142 4.87 3.84 -11.75
CA HIS A 142 4.38 4.31 -10.45
C HIS A 142 2.86 4.11 -10.32
N ILE A 143 2.09 4.53 -11.33
CA ILE A 143 0.62 4.36 -11.33
C ILE A 143 0.26 2.86 -11.33
N TYR A 144 0.92 2.06 -12.16
CA TYR A 144 0.73 0.61 -12.22
C TYR A 144 0.99 -0.04 -10.86
N HIS A 145 2.10 0.31 -10.20
CA HIS A 145 2.46 -0.18 -8.89
C HIS A 145 1.40 0.17 -7.83
N HIS A 146 0.95 1.43 -7.75
CA HIS A 146 -0.08 1.81 -6.77
C HIS A 146 -1.42 1.09 -6.98
N VAL A 147 -1.84 0.90 -8.23
CA VAL A 147 -3.08 0.18 -8.52
C VAL A 147 -2.93 -1.32 -8.25
N SER A 148 -1.83 -1.94 -8.69
CA SER A 148 -1.62 -3.38 -8.52
C SER A 148 -1.44 -3.74 -7.05
N THR A 149 -0.64 -2.99 -6.29
CA THR A 149 -0.46 -3.22 -4.85
C THR A 149 -1.75 -3.06 -4.05
N LEU A 150 -2.60 -2.09 -4.41
CA LEU A 150 -3.92 -1.93 -3.80
C LEU A 150 -4.83 -3.14 -4.04
N ILE A 151 -4.85 -3.67 -5.28
CA ILE A 151 -5.64 -4.87 -5.62
C ILE A 151 -5.11 -6.10 -4.89
N ILE A 152 -3.78 -6.24 -4.80
CA ILE A 152 -3.12 -7.35 -4.10
C ILE A 152 -3.50 -7.35 -2.61
N ILE A 153 -3.37 -6.20 -1.93
CA ILE A 153 -3.72 -6.09 -0.51
C ILE A 153 -5.22 -6.32 -0.28
N TRP A 154 -6.10 -5.75 -1.13
CA TRP A 154 -7.54 -6.00 -1.02
C TRP A 154 -7.87 -7.49 -1.17
N SER A 155 -7.26 -8.16 -2.16
CA SER A 155 -7.45 -9.59 -2.38
C SER A 155 -6.90 -10.41 -1.20
N GLY A 156 -5.80 -9.96 -0.59
CA GLY A 156 -5.31 -10.49 0.67
C GLY A 156 -6.39 -10.44 1.73
N VAL A 157 -6.76 -9.23 2.17
CA VAL A 157 -7.76 -9.08 3.24
C VAL A 157 -9.06 -9.85 2.95
N LYS A 158 -9.49 -9.90 1.68
CA LYS A 158 -10.73 -10.57 1.27
C LYS A 158 -10.68 -12.10 1.30
N TYR A 159 -9.55 -12.72 0.93
CA TYR A 159 -9.46 -14.17 0.71
C TYR A 159 -8.48 -14.88 1.64
N VAL A 160 -7.42 -14.20 2.06
CA VAL A 160 -6.26 -14.78 2.71
C VAL A 160 -5.68 -13.69 3.58
N GLY A 161 -5.88 -13.75 4.90
CA GLY A 161 -5.29 -12.82 5.88
C GLY A 161 -3.74 -12.78 5.92
N GLU A 162 -3.06 -13.10 4.82
CA GLU A 162 -1.63 -13.33 4.69
C GLU A 162 -1.01 -13.03 3.30
N ILE A 163 -1.73 -12.48 2.29
CA ILE A 163 -1.05 -11.96 1.05
C ILE A 163 -0.12 -10.77 1.38
N ALA A 164 -0.09 -10.34 2.63
CA ALA A 164 0.93 -9.44 3.15
C ALA A 164 2.30 -10.09 3.38
N ASN A 165 2.46 -11.42 3.41
CA ASN A 165 3.79 -12.01 3.61
C ASN A 165 4.74 -11.72 2.44
N GLU A 166 4.23 -11.64 1.21
CA GLU A 166 5.06 -11.39 0.04
C GLU A 166 5.34 -9.89 -0.16
N GLN A 167 4.36 -9.02 0.11
CA GLN A 167 4.54 -7.56 0.04
C GLN A 167 5.20 -6.93 1.26
N ALA A 168 5.01 -7.46 2.48
CA ALA A 168 5.76 -7.02 3.65
C ALA A 168 7.24 -7.36 3.48
N GLY A 169 7.58 -8.51 2.88
CA GLY A 169 8.95 -8.80 2.43
C GLY A 169 9.49 -7.72 1.48
N PHE A 170 8.68 -7.29 0.50
CA PHE A 170 9.07 -6.26 -0.46
C PHE A 170 9.17 -4.85 0.13
N LEU A 171 8.27 -4.46 1.04
CA LEU A 171 8.31 -3.17 1.75
C LEU A 171 9.45 -3.11 2.78
N MET A 172 9.75 -4.21 3.47
CA MET A 172 10.84 -4.28 4.46
C MET A 172 12.23 -4.33 3.79
N TYR A 173 12.38 -4.98 2.64
CA TYR A 173 13.66 -5.06 1.93
C TYR A 173 13.86 -3.99 0.83
N GLY A 174 12.78 -3.43 0.27
CA GLY A 174 12.84 -2.40 -0.77
C GLY A 174 13.40 -1.06 -0.30
N ASP A 175 13.17 -0.70 0.97
CA ASP A 175 13.67 0.55 1.55
C ASP A 175 15.10 0.45 2.12
N HIS A 176 15.57 -0.76 2.45
CA HIS A 176 16.95 -0.95 2.94
C HIS A 176 18.01 -0.66 1.87
N HIS A 177 17.69 -0.82 0.58
CA HIS A 177 18.63 -0.51 -0.51
C HIS A 177 18.73 0.99 -0.84
N ARG A 178 17.87 1.85 -0.30
CA ARG A 178 17.95 3.31 -0.50
C ARG A 178 18.52 4.08 0.68
N ILE A 179 18.50 3.50 1.89
CA ILE A 179 19.01 4.15 3.11
C ILE A 179 20.52 3.94 3.29
N ALA A 180 21.12 2.94 2.62
CA ALA A 180 22.57 2.70 2.67
C ALA A 180 23.42 3.68 1.81
N ALA A 181 22.81 4.64 1.11
CA ALA A 181 23.51 5.63 0.30
C ALA A 181 23.53 7.01 0.98
N VAL A 182 23.98 7.06 2.24
CA VAL A 182 24.47 8.31 2.86
C VAL A 182 25.99 8.22 2.83
N PRO A 183 26.69 9.02 2.01
CA PRO A 183 28.14 9.05 2.05
C PRO A 183 28.54 9.71 3.37
N VAL A 184 29.07 8.92 4.31
CA VAL A 184 29.77 9.45 5.47
C VAL A 184 31.03 10.14 4.93
N GLY A 185 31.07 11.46 5.07
CA GLY A 185 32.20 12.30 4.67
C GLY A 185 33.49 11.83 5.32
N ARG A 186 34.50 11.59 4.48
CA ARG A 186 35.87 11.36 4.90
C ARG A 186 36.55 12.73 4.96
N ASN A 187 36.81 13.22 6.17
CA ASN A 187 37.66 14.38 6.39
C ASN A 187 39.10 14.04 5.96
N GLU A 188 39.70 14.98 5.24
CA GLU A 188 41.11 15.03 4.88
C GLU A 188 41.97 15.37 6.11
N ASP A 189 43.27 15.08 5.96
CA ASP A 189 44.44 15.57 6.72
C ASP A 189 44.82 14.88 8.04
N GLU A 190 45.88 14.05 8.00
CA GLU A 190 47.22 14.50 8.44
C GLU A 190 48.31 13.38 8.41
N GLN A 191 49.53 13.79 8.04
CA GLN A 191 50.87 13.18 8.27
C GLN A 191 51.25 11.95 7.42
N GLY A 192 52.27 11.93 6.54
CA GLY A 192 53.49 12.71 6.43
C GLY A 192 54.71 11.85 6.82
N GLY A 193 55.65 11.60 5.89
CA GLY A 193 57.02 11.24 6.26
C GLY A 193 57.65 10.03 5.56
N SER A 194 58.49 10.36 4.58
CA SER A 194 59.66 9.64 4.03
C SER A 194 59.50 8.35 3.25
#